data_AF-A0A0Q4E213-F1
#
_entry.id   AF-A0A0Q4E213-F1
#
_cell.length_a   1.000
_cell.length_b   1.000
_cell.length_c   1.000
_cell.angle_alpha   90.00
_cell.angle_beta   90.00
_cell.angle_gamma   90.00
#
_symmetry.space_group_name_H-M   'P 1'
#
loop_
_entity.id
_entity.type
_entity.pdbx_description
1 polymer ?
#
loop_
_entity_poly.entity_id
_entity_poly.type
_entity_poly.pdbx_seq_one_letter_code
_entity_poly.pdbx_strand_id
1 'polypeptide(L)'
;MLLTHPHVTAFALADPLKVGCQALFGLTDAETWNDDLKEKPIALWGKSPREFFQAVGTEWMRHHNPEHWLMRAEQEINRSVDRTADAVDGAALAGEDAPFALAAQAFFDFTAAQVSDPVQLDTLDTQWGLTPRSAINLLKHHAHAAYPDFEQLRSQRPVTALKHRSQIPADARTIIIKDIRFENEAAFLRSHNGKIWHIKRPDLPKVKAHSSEHGIVQAAEDVLILNNQGLEELRAAVEKAWSDQLAFQAEQSHQLQA
;
A
#
# COMPACT_ATOMS: atom_id res chain seq x y z
N MET A 1 9.74 0.14 -17.43
CA MET A 1 10.57 -0.91 -18.05
C MET A 1 9.77 -2.20 -18.04
N LEU A 2 9.67 -2.94 -16.94
CA LEU A 2 8.98 -4.24 -16.96
C LEU A 2 7.48 -4.22 -17.30
N LEU A 3 6.76 -3.12 -17.03
CA LEU A 3 5.34 -2.98 -17.39
C LEU A 3 5.06 -2.97 -18.90
N THR A 4 6.09 -2.93 -19.76
CA THR A 4 5.89 -3.08 -21.21
C THR A 4 5.75 -4.54 -21.63
N HIS A 5 6.06 -5.50 -20.75
CA HIS A 5 5.89 -6.93 -21.01
C HIS A 5 4.43 -7.35 -20.81
N PRO A 6 3.92 -8.30 -21.62
CA PRO A 6 2.54 -8.77 -21.50
C PRO A 6 2.30 -9.46 -20.16
N HIS A 7 1.08 -9.32 -19.62
CA HIS A 7 0.64 -9.94 -18.37
C HIS A 7 1.46 -9.53 -17.12
N VAL A 8 2.20 -8.43 -17.20
CA VAL A 8 2.93 -7.84 -16.06
C VAL A 8 2.14 -6.64 -15.52
N THR A 9 1.91 -6.61 -14.22
CA THR A 9 1.26 -5.48 -13.54
C THR A 9 2.09 -4.98 -12.36
N ALA A 10 1.83 -3.76 -11.92
CA ALA A 10 2.43 -3.20 -10.71
C ALA A 10 1.40 -3.12 -9.59
N PHE A 11 1.86 -3.38 -8.37
CA PHE A 11 1.11 -3.25 -7.13
C PHE A 11 1.92 -2.43 -6.13
N ALA A 12 1.25 -1.63 -5.32
CA ALA A 12 1.87 -0.88 -4.23
C ALA A 12 1.19 -1.22 -2.90
N LEU A 13 1.97 -1.67 -1.92
CA LEU A 13 1.49 -1.93 -0.57
C LEU A 13 0.92 -0.65 0.07
N ALA A 14 1.46 0.52 -0.30
CA ALA A 14 1.07 1.81 0.26
C ALA A 14 -0.16 2.45 -0.42
N ASP A 15 -0.72 1.89 -1.49
CA ASP A 15 -1.88 2.51 -2.15
C ASP A 15 -3.11 2.58 -1.22
N PRO A 16 -3.47 1.50 -0.48
CA PRO A 16 -4.47 1.57 0.58
C PRO A 16 -4.18 2.61 1.67
N LEU A 17 -2.93 2.73 2.09
CA LEU A 17 -2.48 3.73 3.05
C LEU A 17 -2.74 5.16 2.54
N LYS A 18 -2.39 5.45 1.28
CA LYS A 18 -2.58 6.77 0.68
C LYS A 18 -4.06 7.13 0.57
N VAL A 19 -4.88 6.20 0.09
CA VAL A 19 -6.34 6.38 -0.06
C VAL A 19 -7.00 6.62 1.30
N GLY A 20 -6.65 5.84 2.33
CA GLY A 20 -7.24 6.05 3.65
C GLY A 20 -6.73 7.32 4.33
N CYS A 21 -5.46 7.70 4.16
CA CYS A 21 -4.96 9.00 4.64
C CYS A 21 -5.64 10.18 3.91
N GLN A 22 -5.94 10.02 2.61
CA GLN A 22 -6.69 11.00 1.85
C GLN A 22 -8.06 11.26 2.48
N ALA A 23 -8.79 10.19 2.79
CA ALA A 23 -10.08 10.28 3.46
C ALA A 23 -9.95 10.86 4.89
N LEU A 24 -9.02 10.31 5.68
CA LEU A 24 -8.84 10.63 7.09
C LEU A 24 -8.49 12.10 7.31
N PHE A 25 -7.50 12.63 6.57
CA PHE A 25 -7.00 14.01 6.76
C PHE A 25 -7.57 15.01 5.74
N GLY A 26 -8.40 14.57 4.80
CA GLY A 26 -8.96 15.46 3.77
C GLY A 26 -7.90 15.98 2.79
N LEU A 27 -6.94 15.12 2.44
CA LEU A 27 -5.90 15.45 1.46
C LEU A 27 -6.53 15.59 0.07
N THR A 28 -6.07 16.56 -0.70
CA THR A 28 -6.41 16.67 -2.13
C THR A 28 -5.77 15.54 -2.93
N ASP A 29 -6.26 15.31 -4.14
CA ASP A 29 -5.66 14.34 -5.06
C ASP A 29 -4.18 14.67 -5.34
N ALA A 30 -3.88 15.96 -5.54
CA ALA A 30 -2.52 16.43 -5.75
C ALA A 30 -1.63 16.20 -4.52
N GLU A 31 -2.09 16.56 -3.31
CA GLU A 31 -1.35 16.30 -2.07
C GLU A 31 -1.09 14.79 -1.88
N THR A 32 -2.01 13.92 -2.30
CA THR A 32 -1.91 12.47 -2.09
C THR A 32 -0.98 11.77 -3.11
N TRP A 33 -1.04 12.18 -4.37
CA TRP A 33 -0.46 11.42 -5.49
C TRP A 33 0.68 12.14 -6.22
N ASN A 34 0.85 13.45 -6.05
CA ASN A 34 1.92 14.20 -6.73
C ASN A 34 3.24 14.14 -5.93
N ASP A 35 4.28 13.60 -6.57
CA ASP A 35 5.62 13.49 -6.00
C ASP A 35 6.25 14.84 -5.62
N ASP A 36 5.88 15.94 -6.29
CA ASP A 36 6.38 17.29 -5.99
C ASP A 36 5.75 17.91 -4.73
N LEU A 37 4.65 17.32 -4.24
CA LEU A 37 3.90 17.81 -3.08
C LEU A 37 4.07 16.91 -1.86
N LYS A 38 4.48 15.65 -2.03
CA LYS A 38 4.51 14.66 -0.94
C LYS A 38 5.35 15.07 0.28
N GLU A 39 6.38 15.89 0.09
CA GLU A 39 7.27 16.36 1.15
C GLU A 39 6.94 17.78 1.63
N LYS A 40 5.96 18.45 1.02
CA LYS A 40 5.59 19.84 1.35
C LYS A 40 4.56 19.85 2.47
N PRO A 41 4.77 20.63 3.54
CA PRO A 41 3.77 20.77 4.60
C PRO A 41 2.45 21.33 4.07
N ILE A 42 1.35 20.74 4.51
CA ILE A 42 0.00 21.22 4.25
C ILE A 42 -0.33 22.24 5.33
N ALA A 43 -0.64 23.48 4.94
CA ALA A 43 -0.86 24.59 5.87
C ALA A 43 -1.88 24.29 6.97
N LEU A 44 -2.94 23.54 6.64
CA LEU A 44 -3.99 23.13 7.58
C LEU A 44 -3.44 22.26 8.73
N TRP A 45 -2.51 21.37 8.43
CA TRP A 45 -2.05 20.34 9.36
C TRP A 45 -0.64 20.60 9.91
N GLY A 46 0.13 21.49 9.29
CA GLY A 46 1.55 21.66 9.58
C GLY A 46 2.40 20.43 9.23
N LYS A 47 1.83 19.46 8.49
CA LYS A 47 2.43 18.17 8.15
C LYS A 47 2.36 17.91 6.65
N SER A 48 3.37 17.25 6.13
CA SER A 48 3.43 16.81 4.74
C SER A 48 2.66 15.49 4.53
N PRO A 49 2.20 15.18 3.30
CA PRO A 49 1.63 13.88 2.97
C PRO A 49 2.55 12.71 3.36
N ARG A 50 3.86 12.86 3.17
CA ARG A 50 4.87 11.86 3.57
C ARG A 50 4.81 11.57 5.07
N GLU A 51 4.77 12.62 5.90
CA GLU A 51 4.68 12.47 7.36
C GLU A 51 3.39 11.75 7.76
N PHE A 52 2.25 12.05 7.11
CA PHE A 52 1.02 11.31 7.33
C PHE A 52 1.14 9.82 6.99
N PHE A 53 1.70 9.50 5.82
CA PHE A 53 1.86 8.11 5.41
C PHE A 53 2.83 7.36 6.33
N GLN A 54 3.89 8.02 6.81
CA GLN A 54 4.82 7.41 7.77
C GLN A 54 4.16 7.18 9.13
N ALA A 55 3.47 8.18 9.67
CA ALA A 55 2.78 8.09 10.95
C ALA A 55 1.68 7.02 10.94
N VAL A 56 0.73 7.11 10.00
CA VAL A 56 -0.34 6.12 9.92
C VAL A 56 0.21 4.75 9.52
N GLY A 57 1.04 4.70 8.50
CA GLY A 57 1.52 3.45 7.92
C GLY A 57 2.43 2.65 8.86
N THR A 58 3.29 3.33 9.60
CA THR A 58 4.29 2.69 10.46
C THR A 58 3.92 2.80 11.93
N GLU A 59 3.67 4.02 12.40
CA GLU A 59 3.52 4.28 13.83
C GLU A 59 2.16 3.83 14.38
N TRP A 60 1.13 3.79 13.55
CA TRP A 60 -0.21 3.35 13.96
C TRP A 60 -0.45 1.91 13.54
N MET A 61 -0.51 1.65 12.23
CA MET A 61 -0.99 0.37 11.72
C MET A 61 0.02 -0.76 11.95
N ARG A 62 1.33 -0.55 11.69
CA ARG A 62 2.35 -1.60 11.92
C ARG A 62 2.63 -1.86 13.40
N HIS A 63 2.54 -0.85 14.26
CA HIS A 63 2.63 -1.08 15.70
C HIS A 63 1.43 -1.85 16.24
N HIS A 64 0.24 -1.64 15.69
CA HIS A 64 -0.94 -2.44 16.03
C HIS A 64 -0.83 -3.89 15.50
N ASN A 65 -0.45 -4.03 14.23
CA ASN A 65 -0.22 -5.31 13.58
C ASN A 65 0.93 -5.19 12.55
N PRO A 66 2.11 -5.78 12.79
CA PRO A 66 3.27 -5.64 11.92
C PRO A 66 3.04 -6.18 10.49
N GLU A 67 2.10 -7.12 10.34
CA GLU A 67 1.73 -7.75 9.08
C GLU A 67 0.55 -7.04 8.38
N HIS A 68 0.06 -5.91 8.93
CA HIS A 68 -1.17 -5.25 8.45
C HIS A 68 -1.20 -5.06 6.92
N TRP A 69 -0.15 -4.45 6.36
CA TRP A 69 -0.12 -4.15 4.93
C TRP A 69 0.08 -5.40 4.06
N LEU A 70 0.64 -6.49 4.62
CA LEU A 70 0.77 -7.77 3.94
C LEU A 70 -0.56 -8.52 3.92
N MET A 71 -1.28 -8.57 5.06
CA MET A 71 -2.64 -9.11 5.12
C MET A 71 -3.57 -8.35 4.17
N ARG A 72 -3.46 -7.02 4.15
CA ARG A 72 -4.24 -6.19 3.23
C ARG A 72 -3.87 -6.47 1.77
N ALA A 73 -2.59 -6.63 1.44
CA ALA A 73 -2.16 -6.95 0.08
C ALA A 73 -2.62 -8.35 -0.35
N GLU A 74 -2.51 -9.34 0.53
CA GLU A 74 -2.93 -10.72 0.28
C GLU A 74 -4.41 -10.80 -0.10
N GLN A 75 -5.28 -10.07 0.60
CA GLN A 75 -6.71 -10.01 0.28
C GLN A 75 -7.00 -9.46 -1.12
N GLU A 76 -6.20 -8.49 -1.59
CA GLU A 76 -6.39 -7.88 -2.91
C GLU A 76 -5.77 -8.71 -4.03
N ILE A 77 -4.60 -9.31 -3.79
CA ILE A 77 -3.91 -10.18 -4.75
C ILE A 77 -4.68 -11.49 -4.96
N ASN A 78 -5.17 -12.10 -3.89
CA ASN A 78 -5.87 -13.37 -3.94
C ASN A 78 -7.39 -13.22 -4.08
N ARG A 79 -7.88 -12.02 -4.38
CA ARG A 79 -9.31 -11.75 -4.51
C ARG A 79 -9.89 -12.61 -5.64
N SER A 80 -10.81 -13.53 -5.31
CA SER A 80 -11.57 -14.25 -6.33
C SER A 80 -12.43 -13.26 -7.13
N VAL A 81 -12.53 -13.48 -8.44
CA VAL A 81 -13.25 -12.63 -9.42
C VAL A 81 -14.75 -12.46 -9.06
N ASP A 82 -15.28 -13.21 -8.10
CA ASP A 82 -16.67 -13.16 -7.64
C ASP A 82 -17.05 -11.93 -6.80
N ARG A 83 -16.10 -11.10 -6.34
CA ARG A 83 -16.43 -9.79 -5.72
C ARG A 83 -16.51 -8.65 -6.73
N THR A 84 -17.04 -8.91 -7.93
CA THR A 84 -17.23 -7.92 -9.00
C THR A 84 -18.46 -7.01 -8.82
N ALA A 85 -19.14 -7.06 -7.68
CA ALA A 85 -20.42 -6.37 -7.49
C ALA A 85 -20.47 -5.27 -6.40
N ASP A 86 -19.36 -4.91 -5.75
CA ASP A 86 -19.36 -3.83 -4.73
C ASP A 86 -18.70 -2.52 -5.23
N ALA A 87 -18.68 -2.33 -6.56
CA ALA A 87 -18.69 -0.98 -7.08
C ALA A 87 -20.10 -0.43 -6.90
N VAL A 88 -20.20 0.84 -6.48
CA VAL A 88 -21.44 1.60 -6.24
C VAL A 88 -22.07 1.20 -4.89
N ASP A 89 -22.22 2.06 -3.89
CA ASP A 89 -22.60 3.46 -3.93
C ASP A 89 -22.00 4.14 -2.70
N GLY A 90 -21.64 5.40 -2.85
CA GLY A 90 -21.40 6.26 -1.70
C GLY A 90 -22.70 6.44 -0.94
N ALA A 91 -23.12 5.45 -0.15
CA ALA A 91 -23.99 5.72 0.97
C ALA A 91 -23.25 6.80 1.76
N ALA A 92 -23.81 8.00 1.78
CA ALA A 92 -23.21 9.16 2.39
C ALA A 92 -22.95 8.82 3.85
N LEU A 93 -21.72 8.39 4.15
CA LEU A 93 -21.17 8.44 5.48
C LEU A 93 -21.23 9.92 5.83
N ALA A 94 -22.27 10.27 6.58
CA ALA A 94 -22.58 11.61 6.99
C ALA A 94 -22.31 11.71 8.48
N GLY A 95 -21.76 12.84 8.91
CA GLY A 95 -21.35 13.06 10.29
C GLY A 95 -19.84 12.96 10.48
N GLU A 96 -19.44 13.23 11.72
CA GLU A 96 -18.04 13.37 12.15
C GLU A 96 -17.23 12.08 11.98
N ASP A 97 -17.90 10.93 11.93
CA ASP A 97 -17.28 9.61 11.80
C ASP A 97 -16.89 9.24 10.37
N ALA A 98 -17.38 9.97 9.36
CA ALA A 98 -17.21 9.62 7.96
C ALA A 98 -15.74 9.50 7.50
N PRO A 99 -14.82 10.41 7.87
CA PRO A 99 -13.40 10.26 7.54
C PRO A 99 -12.80 8.96 8.08
N PHE A 100 -13.19 8.54 9.28
CA PHE A 100 -12.69 7.33 9.93
C PHE A 100 -13.26 6.07 9.29
N ALA A 101 -14.55 6.05 8.98
CA ALA A 101 -15.20 4.93 8.31
C ALA A 101 -14.63 4.70 6.89
N LEU A 102 -14.38 5.77 6.14
CA LEU A 102 -13.71 5.70 4.84
C LEU A 102 -12.26 5.23 4.96
N ALA A 103 -11.52 5.74 5.95
CA ALA A 103 -10.15 5.28 6.21
C ALA A 103 -10.11 3.79 6.61
N ALA A 104 -11.05 3.33 7.42
CA ALA A 104 -11.18 1.93 7.80
C ALA A 104 -11.47 1.04 6.58
N GLN A 105 -12.40 1.42 5.69
CA GLN A 105 -12.61 0.73 4.41
C GLN A 105 -11.31 0.62 3.60
N ALA A 106 -10.55 1.72 3.51
CA ALA A 106 -9.31 1.72 2.75
C ALA A 106 -8.25 0.80 3.38
N PHE A 107 -8.03 0.87 4.70
CA PHE A 107 -6.95 0.18 5.40
C PHE A 107 -7.22 -1.30 5.65
N PHE A 108 -8.48 -1.67 5.87
CA PHE A 108 -8.89 -3.04 6.22
C PHE A 108 -9.61 -3.76 5.08
N ASP A 109 -9.85 -3.09 3.94
CA ASP A 109 -10.67 -3.63 2.84
C ASP A 109 -12.14 -3.91 3.19
N PHE A 110 -12.66 -3.27 4.24
CA PHE A 110 -14.06 -3.42 4.60
C PHE A 110 -14.99 -2.95 3.48
N THR A 111 -16.13 -3.62 3.36
CA THR A 111 -17.21 -3.18 2.47
C THR A 111 -17.87 -1.90 3.00
N ALA A 112 -18.60 -1.20 2.12
CA ALA A 112 -19.38 -0.03 2.53
C ALA A 112 -20.38 -0.39 3.64
N ALA A 113 -20.99 -1.58 3.56
CA ALA A 113 -21.93 -2.07 4.55
C ALA A 113 -21.25 -2.34 5.90
N GLN A 114 -20.04 -2.92 5.92
CA GLN A 114 -19.30 -3.18 7.15
C GLN A 114 -19.01 -1.91 7.97
N VAL A 115 -18.93 -0.74 7.33
CA VAL A 115 -18.66 0.53 8.02
C VAL A 115 -19.86 1.47 8.16
N SER A 116 -21.04 1.07 7.66
CA SER A 116 -22.25 1.91 7.71
C SER A 116 -23.44 1.22 8.37
N ASP A 117 -23.56 -0.10 8.25
CA ASP A 117 -24.62 -0.87 8.88
C ASP A 117 -24.31 -1.10 10.38
N PRO A 118 -25.21 -0.72 11.32
CA PRO A 118 -24.96 -0.86 12.75
C PRO A 118 -24.68 -2.30 13.22
N VAL A 119 -25.26 -3.31 12.56
CA VAL A 119 -25.03 -4.73 12.92
C VAL A 119 -23.67 -5.18 12.40
N GLN A 120 -23.33 -4.83 11.16
CA GLN A 120 -22.04 -5.21 10.58
C GLN A 120 -20.86 -4.51 11.26
N LEU A 121 -21.05 -3.27 11.73
CA LEU A 121 -20.06 -2.54 12.51
C LEU A 121 -19.59 -3.32 13.77
N ASP A 122 -20.48 -4.10 14.37
CA ASP A 122 -20.19 -4.93 15.56
C ASP A 122 -19.96 -6.42 15.23
N THR A 123 -19.99 -6.78 13.95
CA THR A 123 -19.68 -8.13 13.50
C THR A 123 -18.18 -8.30 13.39
N LEU A 124 -17.65 -9.39 13.96
CA LEU A 124 -16.23 -9.71 13.92
C LEU A 124 -15.80 -10.01 12.48
N ASP A 125 -14.84 -9.25 11.96
CA ASP A 125 -14.14 -9.62 10.74
C ASP A 125 -13.11 -10.70 11.10
N THR A 126 -13.29 -11.91 10.57
CA THR A 126 -12.46 -13.06 10.92
C THR A 126 -11.06 -12.97 10.35
N GLN A 127 -10.84 -12.20 9.27
CA GLN A 127 -9.52 -12.03 8.69
C GLN A 127 -8.66 -11.11 9.56
N TRP A 128 -9.28 -10.05 10.08
CA TRP A 128 -8.60 -9.07 10.92
C TRP A 128 -8.65 -9.39 12.42
N GLY A 129 -9.55 -10.27 12.85
CA GLY A 129 -9.76 -10.59 14.26
C GLY A 129 -10.32 -9.41 15.07
N LEU A 130 -10.97 -8.44 14.41
CA LEU A 130 -11.56 -7.26 15.04
C LEU A 130 -12.85 -6.85 14.32
N THR A 131 -13.69 -6.06 15.00
CA THR A 131 -14.91 -5.51 14.38
C THR A 131 -14.59 -4.22 13.62
N PRO A 132 -15.36 -3.87 12.56
CA PRO A 132 -15.19 -2.59 11.87
C PRO A 132 -15.29 -1.37 12.82
N ARG A 133 -16.15 -1.44 13.85
CA ARG A 133 -16.22 -0.39 14.89
C ARG A 133 -14.93 -0.27 15.69
N SER A 134 -14.30 -1.40 16.02
CA SER A 134 -13.00 -1.40 16.73
C SER A 134 -11.89 -0.79 15.87
N ALA A 135 -11.87 -1.08 14.56
CA ALA A 135 -10.96 -0.43 13.62
C ALA A 135 -11.19 1.08 13.52
N ILE A 136 -12.44 1.53 13.40
CA ILE A 136 -12.77 2.97 13.39
C ILE A 136 -12.31 3.64 14.69
N ASN A 137 -12.57 3.01 15.83
CA ASN A 137 -12.14 3.53 17.14
C ASN A 137 -10.61 3.56 17.30
N LEU A 138 -9.89 2.59 16.74
CA LEU A 138 -8.42 2.60 16.70
C LEU A 138 -7.92 3.84 15.94
N LEU A 139 -8.49 4.13 14.76
CA LEU A 139 -8.11 5.31 13.98
C LEU A 139 -8.46 6.61 14.69
N LYS A 140 -9.64 6.70 15.33
CA LYS A 140 -10.03 7.84 16.17
C LYS A 140 -9.04 8.08 17.29
N HIS A 141 -8.71 7.02 18.05
CA HIS A 141 -7.78 7.11 19.17
C HIS A 141 -6.44 7.71 18.73
N HIS A 142 -5.86 7.18 17.66
CA HIS A 142 -4.60 7.69 17.14
C HIS A 142 -4.71 9.13 16.59
N ALA A 143 -5.77 9.44 15.85
CA ALA A 143 -5.96 10.77 15.28
C ALA A 143 -6.12 11.85 16.36
N HIS A 144 -6.93 11.62 17.39
CA HIS A 144 -7.09 12.58 18.49
C HIS A 144 -5.86 12.68 19.39
N ALA A 145 -5.11 11.58 19.56
CA ALA A 145 -3.84 11.62 20.29
C ALA A 145 -2.78 12.44 19.55
N ALA A 146 -2.73 12.35 18.22
CA ALA A 146 -1.78 13.10 17.40
C ALA A 146 -2.22 14.55 17.14
N TYR A 147 -3.53 14.80 17.05
CA TYR A 147 -4.14 16.08 16.72
C TYR A 147 -5.32 16.35 17.65
N PRO A 148 -5.12 17.03 18.79
CA PRO A 148 -6.22 17.35 19.71
C PRO A 148 -7.38 18.12 19.06
N ASP A 149 -7.06 19.00 18.11
CA ASP A 149 -8.03 19.80 17.35
C ASP A 149 -8.48 19.12 16.04
N PHE A 150 -8.38 17.78 15.95
CA PHE A 150 -8.62 17.02 14.72
C PHE A 150 -9.94 17.39 14.04
N GLU A 151 -11.05 17.43 14.78
CA GLU A 151 -12.38 17.73 14.20
C GLU A 151 -12.46 19.14 13.62
N GLN A 152 -11.86 20.12 14.30
CA GLN A 152 -11.81 21.50 13.82
C GLN A 152 -10.98 21.62 12.53
N LEU A 153 -9.87 20.90 12.43
CA LEU A 153 -9.05 20.90 11.23
C LEU A 153 -9.74 20.13 10.10
N ARG A 154 -10.25 18.93 10.38
CA ARG A 154 -10.79 18.02 9.38
C ARG A 154 -12.09 18.54 8.77
N SER A 155 -12.92 19.26 9.53
CA SER A 155 -14.16 19.88 9.03
C SER A 155 -13.92 20.98 7.98
N GLN A 156 -12.71 21.53 7.88
CA GLN A 156 -12.34 22.54 6.86
C GLN A 156 -12.14 21.93 5.46
N ARG A 157 -12.13 20.60 5.34
CA ARG A 157 -11.95 19.88 4.07
C ARG A 157 -13.18 19.03 3.78
N PRO A 158 -13.62 18.90 2.51
CA PRO A 158 -14.74 18.05 2.19
C PRO A 158 -14.47 16.58 2.52
N VAL A 159 -15.53 15.82 2.79
CA VAL A 159 -15.48 14.36 2.81
C VAL A 159 -15.87 13.88 1.42
N THR A 160 -14.96 13.15 0.77
CA THR A 160 -15.16 12.61 -0.58
C THR A 160 -15.17 11.09 -0.52
N ALA A 161 -15.88 10.45 -1.45
CA ALA A 161 -15.80 9.01 -1.62
C ALA A 161 -14.36 8.55 -1.86
N LEU A 162 -14.07 7.28 -1.51
CA LEU A 162 -12.75 6.72 -1.73
C LEU A 162 -12.41 6.68 -3.21
N LYS A 163 -11.17 7.03 -3.53
CA LYS A 163 -10.64 6.86 -4.88
C LYS A 163 -10.60 5.37 -5.21
N HIS A 164 -11.16 5.01 -6.36
CA HIS A 164 -11.09 3.64 -6.87
C HIS A 164 -9.63 3.26 -7.11
N ARG A 165 -9.19 2.13 -6.55
CA ARG A 165 -7.86 1.55 -6.78
C ARG A 165 -7.93 0.59 -7.97
N SER A 166 -6.93 0.64 -8.85
CA SER A 166 -6.83 -0.32 -9.94
C SER A 166 -6.68 -1.72 -9.38
N GLN A 167 -7.59 -2.62 -9.77
CA GLN A 167 -7.47 -4.03 -9.42
C GLN A 167 -6.38 -4.70 -10.26
N ILE A 168 -5.82 -5.77 -9.73
CA ILE A 168 -4.89 -6.63 -10.46
C ILE A 168 -5.64 -7.29 -11.62
N PRO A 169 -5.18 -7.15 -12.88
CA PRO A 169 -5.82 -7.79 -14.02
C PRO A 169 -5.90 -9.31 -13.83
N ALA A 170 -7.02 -9.93 -14.21
CA ALA A 170 -7.23 -11.37 -14.05
C ALA A 170 -6.26 -12.22 -14.89
N ASP A 171 -5.71 -11.66 -15.96
CA ASP A 171 -4.71 -12.29 -16.83
C ASP A 171 -3.27 -12.00 -16.39
N ALA A 172 -3.06 -11.24 -15.30
CA ALA A 172 -1.73 -10.94 -14.79
C ALA A 172 -1.04 -12.24 -14.35
N ARG A 173 0.15 -12.47 -14.91
CA ARG A 173 1.03 -13.60 -14.57
C ARG A 173 2.22 -13.18 -13.70
N THR A 174 2.52 -11.89 -13.68
CA THR A 174 3.57 -11.33 -12.83
C THR A 174 3.09 -10.03 -12.19
N ILE A 175 3.23 -9.96 -10.87
CA ILE A 175 2.91 -8.78 -10.07
C ILE A 175 4.23 -8.20 -9.56
N ILE A 176 4.48 -6.93 -9.87
CA ILE A 176 5.64 -6.19 -9.37
C ILE A 176 5.20 -5.39 -8.15
N ILE A 177 5.68 -5.76 -6.97
CA ILE A 177 5.48 -4.96 -5.75
C ILE A 177 6.63 -3.96 -5.65
N LYS A 178 6.32 -2.68 -5.85
CA LYS A 178 7.34 -1.63 -6.10
C LYS A 178 7.86 -0.92 -4.85
N ASP A 179 7.22 -1.10 -3.71
CA ASP A 179 7.41 -0.27 -2.51
C ASP A 179 7.71 -1.10 -1.24
N ILE A 180 8.45 -2.20 -1.39
CA ILE A 180 9.01 -2.98 -0.29
C ILE A 180 10.01 -2.15 0.51
N ARG A 181 9.77 -2.04 1.81
CA ARG A 181 10.53 -1.18 2.74
C ARG A 181 10.94 -1.88 4.02
N PHE A 182 10.33 -3.01 4.37
CA PHE A 182 10.57 -3.71 5.63
C PHE A 182 10.96 -5.19 5.41
N GLU A 183 11.74 -5.74 6.34
CA GLU A 183 12.23 -7.13 6.25
C GLU A 183 11.10 -8.16 6.25
N ASN A 184 10.01 -7.92 6.99
CA ASN A 184 8.87 -8.84 6.99
C ASN A 184 8.20 -8.90 5.61
N GLU A 185 8.13 -7.78 4.89
CA GLU A 185 7.61 -7.74 3.52
C GLU A 185 8.52 -8.50 2.55
N ALA A 186 9.84 -8.33 2.69
CA ALA A 186 10.80 -9.09 1.91
C ALA A 186 10.72 -10.59 2.22
N ALA A 187 10.60 -10.96 3.50
CA ALA A 187 10.44 -12.35 3.93
C ALA A 187 9.16 -12.97 3.38
N PHE A 188 8.04 -12.24 3.43
CA PHE A 188 6.76 -12.68 2.85
C PHE A 188 6.90 -12.95 1.34
N LEU A 189 7.54 -12.05 0.58
CA LEU A 189 7.76 -12.29 -0.84
C LEU A 189 8.63 -13.53 -1.09
N ARG A 190 9.72 -13.69 -0.34
CA ARG A 190 10.61 -14.85 -0.47
C ARG A 190 9.89 -16.16 -0.14
N SER A 191 9.02 -16.18 0.87
CA SER A 191 8.25 -17.39 1.24
C SER A 191 7.19 -17.79 0.20
N HIS A 192 6.78 -16.86 -0.66
CA HIS A 192 5.83 -17.09 -1.76
C HIS A 192 6.53 -17.23 -3.12
N ASN A 193 7.80 -17.67 -3.12
CA ASN A 193 8.64 -17.82 -4.32
C ASN A 193 8.83 -16.53 -5.15
N GLY A 194 8.57 -15.37 -4.54
CA GLY A 194 8.84 -14.07 -5.12
C GLY A 194 10.33 -13.83 -5.32
N LYS A 195 10.66 -13.00 -6.30
CA LYS A 195 12.03 -12.56 -6.58
C LYS A 195 12.17 -11.08 -6.23
N ILE A 196 13.18 -10.77 -5.42
CA ILE A 196 13.47 -9.40 -5.01
C ILE A 196 14.64 -8.87 -5.83
N TRP A 197 14.44 -7.70 -6.43
CA TRP A 197 15.45 -7.02 -7.24
C TRP A 197 15.84 -5.71 -6.53
N HIS A 198 17.11 -5.60 -6.14
CA HIS A 198 17.69 -4.42 -5.53
C HIS A 198 18.26 -3.51 -6.61
N ILE A 199 17.72 -2.31 -6.74
CA ILE A 199 18.27 -1.28 -7.64
C ILE A 199 19.09 -0.31 -6.79
N LYS A 200 20.42 -0.38 -6.88
CA LYS A 200 21.33 0.46 -6.07
C LYS A 200 22.02 1.51 -6.91
N ARG A 201 22.04 2.75 -6.42
CA ARG A 201 22.89 3.84 -6.93
C ARG A 201 24.05 4.03 -5.94
N PRO A 202 25.30 3.66 -6.29
CA PRO A 202 26.44 3.72 -5.37
C PRO A 202 26.70 5.11 -4.79
N ASP A 203 26.43 6.15 -5.58
CA ASP A 203 26.80 7.53 -5.26
C ASP A 203 25.68 8.36 -4.60
N LEU A 204 24.58 7.72 -4.19
CA LEU A 204 23.49 8.45 -3.54
C LEU A 204 23.73 8.57 -2.03
N PRO A 205 23.77 9.79 -1.46
CA PRO A 205 23.77 9.95 -0.02
C PRO A 205 22.50 9.29 0.56
N LYS A 206 22.63 8.58 1.69
CA LYS A 206 21.47 8.05 2.40
C LYS A 206 20.65 9.23 2.93
N VAL A 207 19.47 9.46 2.35
CA VAL A 207 18.63 10.59 2.73
C VAL A 207 17.43 10.08 3.53
N LYS A 208 17.35 10.55 4.78
CA LYS A 208 16.28 10.39 5.80
C LYS A 208 16.42 9.20 6.75
N ALA A 209 16.09 9.47 8.02
CA ALA A 209 16.29 8.60 9.17
C ALA A 209 15.04 7.78 9.57
N HIS A 210 13.90 7.95 8.87
CA HIS A 210 12.69 7.21 9.23
C HIS A 210 12.84 5.73 8.85
N SER A 211 12.28 4.82 9.66
CA SER A 211 12.45 3.37 9.50
C SER A 211 12.03 2.86 8.11
N SER A 212 10.96 3.43 7.55
CA SER A 212 10.48 3.14 6.19
C SER A 212 11.45 3.52 5.07
N GLU A 213 12.52 4.29 5.34
CA GLU A 213 13.51 4.73 4.35
C GLU A 213 14.84 3.96 4.44
N HIS A 214 14.99 3.02 5.39
CA HIS A 214 16.22 2.23 5.53
C HIS A 214 16.42 1.19 4.42
N GLY A 215 15.33 0.79 3.75
CA GLY A 215 15.34 -0.32 2.80
C GLY A 215 15.50 -1.68 3.48
N ILE A 216 15.77 -2.70 2.68
CA ILE A 216 15.92 -4.09 3.12
C ILE A 216 17.34 -4.61 2.85
N VAL A 217 17.77 -5.58 3.65
CA VAL A 217 19.01 -6.31 3.47
C VAL A 217 18.89 -7.18 2.22
N GLN A 218 19.94 -7.15 1.42
CA GLN A 218 20.07 -8.00 0.24
C GLN A 218 20.43 -9.43 0.68
N ALA A 219 19.55 -10.38 0.38
CA ALA A 219 19.81 -11.81 0.57
C ALA A 219 20.61 -12.39 -0.60
N ALA A 220 21.12 -13.61 -0.45
CA ALA A 220 21.99 -14.24 -1.45
C ALA A 220 21.25 -14.58 -2.76
N GLU A 221 19.96 -14.88 -2.65
CA GLU A 221 19.05 -15.21 -3.75
C GLU A 221 18.45 -13.98 -4.46
N ASP A 222 18.66 -12.79 -3.90
CA ASP A 222 18.14 -11.55 -4.46
C ASP A 222 19.00 -11.08 -5.66
N VAL A 223 18.36 -10.44 -6.63
CA VAL A 223 19.06 -9.88 -7.80
C VAL A 223 19.54 -8.47 -7.46
N LEU A 224 20.80 -8.16 -7.74
CA LEU A 224 21.35 -6.81 -7.63
C LEU A 224 21.54 -6.18 -9.01
N ILE A 225 20.92 -5.02 -9.20
CA ILE A 225 21.08 -4.18 -10.39
C ILE A 225 21.73 -2.86 -9.96
N LEU A 226 22.91 -2.57 -10.51
CA LEU A 226 23.61 -1.32 -10.28
C LEU A 226 23.14 -0.26 -11.27
N ASN A 227 22.70 0.87 -10.74
CA ASN A 227 22.30 2.05 -11.50
C ASN A 227 23.39 3.12 -11.35
N ASN A 228 24.44 3.04 -12.18
CA ASN A 228 25.64 3.87 -12.07
C ASN A 228 26.14 4.47 -13.40
N GLN A 229 25.42 4.28 -14.51
CA GLN A 229 25.84 4.77 -15.83
C GLN A 229 24.77 5.69 -16.44
N GLY A 230 23.58 5.16 -16.70
CA GLY A 230 22.49 5.92 -17.31
C GLY A 230 21.19 5.13 -17.36
N LEU A 231 20.14 5.76 -17.89
CA LEU A 231 18.80 5.15 -17.97
C LEU A 231 18.76 4.00 -18.99
N GLU A 232 19.50 4.10 -20.09
CA GLU A 232 19.56 3.05 -21.12
C GLU A 232 20.31 1.81 -20.63
N GLU A 233 21.40 2.01 -19.90
CA GLU A 233 22.16 0.92 -19.29
C GLU A 233 21.36 0.24 -18.18
N LEU A 234 20.63 1.02 -17.37
CA LEU A 234 19.68 0.47 -16.41
C LEU A 234 18.60 -0.36 -17.11
N ARG A 235 18.07 0.15 -18.24
CA ARG A 235 17.08 -0.59 -19.05
C ARG A 235 17.65 -1.91 -19.54
N ALA A 236 18.85 -1.91 -20.11
CA ALA A 236 19.50 -3.12 -20.58
C ALA A 236 19.75 -4.13 -19.44
N ALA A 237 20.18 -3.67 -18.27
CA ALA A 237 20.39 -4.52 -17.10
C ALA A 237 19.08 -5.15 -16.58
N VAL A 238 18.00 -4.36 -16.54
CA VAL A 238 16.65 -4.83 -16.17
C VAL A 238 16.14 -5.88 -17.16
N GLU A 239 16.26 -5.64 -18.47
CA GLU A 239 15.82 -6.60 -19.50
C GLU A 239 16.64 -7.90 -19.49
N LYS A 240 17.95 -7.81 -19.21
CA LYS A 240 18.79 -8.99 -19.04
C LYS A 240 18.33 -9.82 -17.83
N ALA A 241 18.18 -9.19 -16.67
CA ALA A 241 17.72 -9.86 -15.46
C ALA A 241 16.34 -10.50 -15.64
N TRP A 242 15.45 -9.86 -16.41
CA TRP A 242 14.13 -10.37 -16.73
C TRP A 242 14.20 -11.63 -17.59
N SER A 243 15.02 -11.59 -18.63
CA SER A 243 15.22 -12.73 -19.54
C SER A 243 15.83 -13.93 -18.82
N ASP A 244 16.84 -13.70 -17.97
CA ASP A 244 17.48 -14.73 -17.15
C ASP A 244 16.44 -15.39 -16.21
N GLN A 245 15.55 -14.59 -15.62
CA GLN A 245 14.48 -15.08 -14.73
C GLN A 245 13.45 -15.95 -15.47
N LEU A 246 13.05 -15.56 -16.69
CA LEU A 246 12.13 -16.35 -17.50
C LEU A 246 12.75 -17.68 -17.94
N ALA A 247 14.04 -17.67 -18.32
CA ALA A 247 14.76 -18.89 -18.67
C ALA A 247 14.82 -19.86 -17.49
N PHE A 248 15.16 -19.36 -16.30
CA PHE A 248 15.18 -20.17 -15.07
C PHE A 248 13.82 -20.79 -14.75
N GLN A 249 12.72 -20.04 -14.91
CA GLN A 249 11.37 -20.57 -14.67
C GLN A 249 10.96 -21.65 -15.68
N ALA A 250 11.36 -21.50 -16.95
CA ALA A 250 11.10 -22.50 -17.98
C ALA A 250 11.84 -23.81 -17.68
N GLU A 251 13.11 -23.74 -17.27
CA GLU A 251 13.91 -24.92 -16.91
C GLU A 251 13.33 -25.68 -15.70
N GLN A 252 12.90 -24.97 -14.65
CA GLN A 252 12.27 -25.61 -13.50
C GLN A 252 10.92 -26.27 -13.83
N SER A 253 10.13 -25.64 -14.69
CA SER A 253 8.85 -26.20 -15.13
C SER A 253 9.02 -27.50 -15.90
N HIS A 254 10.07 -27.60 -16.73
CA HIS A 254 10.41 -28.82 -17.46
C HIS A 254 10.88 -29.96 -16.55
N GLN A 255 11.63 -29.66 -15.48
CA GLN A 255 12.11 -30.68 -14.53
C GLN A 255 11.00 -31.25 -13.64
N LEU A 256 9.94 -30.48 -13.37
CA LEU A 256 8.79 -30.94 -12.57
C LEU A 256 7.78 -31.76 -13.38
N GLN A 257 7.86 -31.73 -14.70
CA GLN A 257 6.98 -32.46 -15.63
C GLN A 257 7.60 -33.75 -16.19
N ALA A 258 8.88 -34.01 -15.88
CA ALA A 258 9.63 -35.20 -16.29
C ALA A 258 9.72 -36.22 -15.15
#